data_AF-A0A662AV12-F1
#
_entry.id   AF-A0A662AV12-F1
#
_cell.length_a   1.000
_cell.length_b   1.000
_cell.length_c   1.000
_cell.angle_alpha   90.00
_cell.angle_beta   90.00
_cell.angle_gamma   90.00
#
_symmetry.space_group_name_H-M   'P 1'
#
loop_
_entity.id
_entity.type
_entity.pdbx_description
1 polymer ?
#
loop_
_entity_poly.entity_id
_entity_poly.type
_entity_poly.pdbx_seq_one_letter_code
_entity_poly.pdbx_strand_id
1 'polypeptide(L)'
;ALIGWITLGEVLSGMEFLGMGITILGIVLVLSTKLDFKKGSLGKTLKAGPLVLGSLLALGGAVGQAAGLVLSKKGMQDMNAFEATQIRIMAGVVGFTLVITLFKRWGHLLGALKDLKAMKFMTLGSFTGPFLGVSFSLLAVQHTDTGVAATLMALTPVMIIPPAILLNKERIKIIEIIGAIVSIGGVILFFL
;
A
#
# COMPACT_ATOMS: atom_id res chain seq x y z
N ALA A 1 2.14 13.13 5.68
CA ALA A 1 1.93 14.58 5.88
C ALA A 1 1.51 14.89 7.32
N LEU A 2 0.22 14.89 7.67
CA LEU A 2 -0.27 15.37 8.98
C LEU A 2 0.40 14.76 10.21
N ILE A 3 0.48 13.42 10.30
CA ILE A 3 1.10 12.74 11.45
C ILE A 3 2.60 13.03 11.50
N GLY A 4 3.29 13.07 10.35
CA GLY A 4 4.71 13.41 10.26
C GLY A 4 4.98 14.86 10.68
N TRP A 5 4.15 15.80 10.23
CA TRP A 5 4.24 17.20 10.66
C TRP A 5 4.11 17.36 12.18
N ILE A 6 3.13 16.69 12.80
CA ILE A 6 2.88 16.78 14.25
C ILE A 6 3.97 16.07 15.07
N THR A 7 4.48 14.91 14.62
CA THR A 7 5.33 14.04 15.44
C THR A 7 6.82 14.12 15.15
N LEU A 8 7.18 14.50 13.92
CA LEU A 8 8.57 14.65 13.43
C LEU A 8 8.92 16.12 13.14
N GLY A 9 7.94 17.04 13.13
CA GLY A 9 8.18 18.44 12.79
C GLY A 9 8.48 18.67 11.31
N GLU A 10 8.16 17.69 10.45
CA GLU A 10 8.43 17.78 9.00
C GLU A 10 7.58 18.88 8.36
N VAL A 11 8.24 19.91 7.84
CA VAL A 11 7.58 20.98 7.10
C VAL A 11 7.57 20.60 5.62
N LEU A 12 6.38 20.39 5.08
CA LEU A 12 6.19 20.09 3.67
C LEU A 12 6.05 21.38 2.86
N SER A 13 6.63 21.41 1.67
CA SER A 13 6.50 22.50 0.71
C SER A 13 5.08 22.57 0.13
N GLY A 14 4.71 23.74 -0.40
CA GLY A 14 3.43 23.88 -1.12
C GLY A 14 3.32 22.99 -2.36
N MET A 15 4.46 22.68 -3.02
CA MET A 15 4.52 21.77 -4.16
C MET A 15 4.28 20.31 -3.74
N GLU A 16 4.81 19.89 -2.60
CA GLU A 16 4.58 18.53 -2.07
C GLU A 16 3.10 18.30 -1.73
N PHE A 17 2.40 19.32 -1.22
CA PHE A 17 0.95 19.27 -0.98
C PHE A 17 0.14 19.16 -2.28
N LEU A 18 0.50 19.94 -3.30
CA LEU A 18 -0.14 19.84 -4.62
C LEU A 18 0.10 18.48 -5.27
N GLY A 19 1.34 17.99 -5.24
CA GLY A 19 1.70 16.67 -5.73
C GLY A 19 0.88 15.55 -5.08
N MET A 20 0.78 15.56 -3.74
CA MET A 20 -0.07 14.62 -3.00
C MET A 20 -1.55 14.71 -3.41
N GLY A 21 -2.09 15.92 -3.57
CA GLY A 21 -3.49 16.11 -4.00
C GLY A 21 -3.76 15.52 -5.39
N ILE A 22 -2.86 15.76 -6.34
CA ILE A 22 -2.95 15.23 -7.71
C ILE A 22 -2.85 13.70 -7.71
N THR A 23 -1.93 13.13 -6.92
CA THR A 23 -1.81 11.67 -6.79
C THR A 23 -3.08 11.05 -6.23
N ILE A 24 -3.69 11.65 -5.19
CA ILE A 24 -4.96 11.18 -4.63
C ILE A 24 -6.08 11.25 -5.68
N LEU A 25 -6.19 12.35 -6.43
CA LEU A 25 -7.18 12.49 -7.50
C LEU A 25 -7.02 11.42 -8.58
N GLY A 26 -5.79 11.17 -9.02
CA GLY A 26 -5.47 10.11 -9.97
C GLY A 26 -5.94 8.73 -9.49
N ILE A 27 -5.60 8.39 -8.24
CA ILE A 27 -6.02 7.12 -7.62
C ILE A 27 -7.56 7.03 -7.50
N VAL A 28 -8.24 8.09 -7.07
CA VAL A 28 -9.71 8.11 -6.97
C VAL A 28 -10.37 7.89 -8.33
N LEU A 29 -9.85 8.48 -9.41
CA LEU A 29 -10.35 8.27 -10.77
C LEU A 29 -10.22 6.79 -11.19
N VAL A 30 -9.06 6.17 -10.96
CA VAL A 30 -8.82 4.75 -11.28
C VAL A 30 -9.71 3.82 -10.46
N LEU A 31 -9.95 4.12 -9.18
CA LEU A 31 -10.76 3.26 -8.32
C LEU A 31 -12.25 3.39 -8.60
N SER A 32 -12.72 4.58 -8.99
CA SER A 32 -14.13 4.83 -9.31
C SER A 32 -14.61 3.98 -10.49
N THR A 33 -13.77 3.73 -11.49
CA THR A 33 -14.11 2.91 -12.66
C THR A 33 -14.20 1.42 -12.36
N LYS A 34 -13.42 0.93 -11.39
CA LYS A 34 -13.44 -0.45 -10.92
C LYS A 34 -14.69 -0.75 -10.09
N LEU A 35 -15.23 0.24 -9.38
CA LEU A 35 -16.50 0.11 -8.65
C LEU A 35 -17.70 -0.11 -9.59
N ASP A 36 -17.67 0.43 -10.80
CA ASP A 36 -18.70 0.17 -11.81
C ASP A 36 -18.68 -1.28 -12.33
N PHE A 37 -17.51 -1.92 -12.41
CA PHE A 37 -17.43 -3.34 -12.83
C PHE A 37 -18.03 -4.29 -11.80
N LYS A 38 -18.00 -3.93 -10.50
CA LYS A 38 -18.54 -4.75 -9.42
C LYS A 38 -20.03 -4.59 -9.18
N LYS A 39 -20.66 -3.52 -9.69
CA LYS A 39 -22.13 -3.37 -9.72
C LYS A 39 -22.82 -4.49 -10.53
N GLY A 40 -22.07 -5.20 -11.39
CA GLY A 40 -22.59 -6.34 -12.17
C GLY A 40 -22.65 -7.69 -11.44
N SER A 41 -21.98 -7.89 -10.28
CA SER A 41 -22.02 -9.18 -9.56
C SER A 41 -22.54 -9.13 -8.13
N LEU A 42 -22.67 -7.94 -7.54
CA LEU A 42 -23.36 -7.72 -6.27
C LEU A 42 -24.58 -6.82 -6.47
N GLY A 43 -25.62 -7.35 -7.11
CA GLY A 43 -26.96 -6.73 -7.24
C GLY A 43 -27.70 -6.56 -5.90
N LYS A 44 -27.00 -6.19 -4.83
CA LYS A 44 -27.57 -5.76 -3.56
C LYS A 44 -27.06 -4.36 -3.28
N THR A 45 -27.98 -3.39 -3.26
CA THR A 45 -27.78 -2.10 -2.62
C THR A 45 -27.25 -2.36 -1.20
N LEU A 46 -25.96 -2.10 -1.00
CA LEU A 46 -25.38 -2.14 0.33
C LEU A 46 -26.15 -1.15 1.19
N LYS A 47 -26.80 -1.63 2.25
CA LYS A 47 -27.47 -0.76 3.23
C LYS A 47 -26.43 0.27 3.74
N ALA A 48 -26.87 1.49 4.03
CA ALA A 48 -25.98 2.56 4.48
C ALA A 48 -25.13 2.17 5.72
N GLY A 49 -25.66 1.32 6.62
CA GLY A 49 -24.96 0.84 7.81
C GLY A 49 -23.62 0.13 7.54
N PRO A 50 -23.60 -0.98 6.78
CA PRO A 50 -22.36 -1.66 6.37
C PRO A 50 -21.35 -0.77 5.62
N LEU A 51 -21.84 0.21 4.87
CA LEU A 51 -20.98 1.14 4.12
C LEU A 51 -20.22 2.09 5.07
N VAL A 52 -20.93 2.69 6.03
CA VAL A 52 -20.33 3.61 7.02
C VAL A 52 -19.33 2.86 7.90
N LEU A 53 -19.67 1.66 8.38
CA LEU A 53 -18.75 0.86 9.18
C LEU A 53 -17.51 0.44 8.38
N GLY A 54 -17.69 0.03 7.11
CA GLY A 54 -16.58 -0.28 6.22
C GLY A 54 -15.65 0.91 5.98
N SER A 55 -16.20 2.10 5.76
CA SER A 55 -15.44 3.33 5.61
C SER A 55 -14.68 3.71 6.90
N LEU A 56 -15.31 3.58 8.07
CA LEU A 56 -14.64 3.83 9.36
C LEU A 56 -13.51 2.84 9.62
N LEU A 57 -13.70 1.56 9.32
CA LEU A 57 -12.64 0.54 9.44
C LEU A 57 -11.50 0.79 8.44
N ALA A 58 -11.81 1.20 7.21
CA ALA A 58 -10.80 1.58 6.23
C ALA A 58 -9.99 2.80 6.66
N LEU A 59 -10.65 3.83 7.21
CA LEU A 59 -10.00 4.99 7.80
C LEU A 59 -9.12 4.60 8.99
N GLY A 60 -9.61 3.75 9.90
CA GLY A 60 -8.83 3.23 11.01
C GLY A 60 -7.59 2.48 10.55
N GLY A 61 -7.72 1.65 9.51
CA GLY A 61 -6.60 0.97 8.86
C GLY A 61 -5.59 1.93 8.23
N ALA A 62 -6.07 2.97 7.53
CA ALA A 62 -5.23 3.99 6.93
C ALA A 62 -4.46 4.81 7.97
N VAL A 63 -5.11 5.18 9.08
CA VAL A 63 -4.46 5.86 10.22
C VAL A 63 -3.41 4.95 10.85
N GLY A 64 -3.71 3.68 11.08
CA GLY A 64 -2.74 2.71 11.61
C GLY A 64 -1.52 2.54 10.71
N GLN A 65 -1.72 2.46 9.39
CA GLN A 65 -0.62 2.39 8.41
C GLN A 65 0.24 3.66 8.41
N ALA A 66 -0.40 4.84 8.37
CA ALA A 66 0.31 6.11 8.38
C ALA A 66 1.08 6.32 9.70
N ALA A 67 0.45 6.05 10.84
CA ALA A 67 1.08 6.16 12.15
C ALA A 67 2.22 5.17 12.31
N GLY A 68 2.04 3.90 11.90
CA GLY A 68 3.07 2.88 11.95
C GLY A 68 4.30 3.23 11.12
N LEU A 69 4.10 3.82 9.93
CA LEU A 69 5.20 4.29 9.08
C LEU A 69 5.98 5.43 9.76
N VAL A 70 5.27 6.43 10.31
CA VAL A 70 5.88 7.57 10.99
C VAL A 70 6.63 7.16 12.26
N LEU A 71 6.03 6.29 13.08
CA LEU A 71 6.69 5.70 14.25
C LEU A 71 7.91 4.88 13.84
N SER A 72 7.82 4.13 12.74
CA SER A 72 8.95 3.36 12.24
C SER A 72 10.07 4.26 11.71
N LYS A 73 9.77 5.41 11.11
CA LYS A 73 10.79 6.40 10.73
C LYS A 73 11.46 6.98 11.98
N LYS A 74 10.66 7.33 13.00
CA LYS A 74 11.16 7.85 14.27
C LYS A 74 12.04 6.84 15.02
N GLY A 75 11.67 5.56 15.00
CA GLY A 75 12.43 4.49 15.65
C GLY A 75 13.64 4.00 14.87
N MET A 76 13.70 4.26 13.56
CA MET A 76 14.82 3.84 12.72
C MET A 76 16.08 4.66 12.99
N GLN A 77 15.97 5.98 13.25
CA GLN A 77 17.11 6.88 13.51
C GLN A 77 18.36 6.54 12.66
N ASP A 78 19.48 6.16 13.28
CA ASP A 78 20.75 5.84 12.62
C ASP A 78 20.87 4.36 12.20
N MET A 79 19.83 3.54 12.42
CA MET A 79 19.81 2.13 12.03
C MET A 79 19.70 1.98 10.52
N ASN A 80 20.33 0.94 9.98
CA ASN A 80 20.13 0.57 8.59
C ASN A 80 18.67 0.12 8.37
N ALA A 81 18.08 0.47 7.22
CA ALA A 81 16.70 0.15 6.88
C ALA A 81 16.40 -1.37 6.94
N PHE A 82 17.39 -2.22 6.69
CA PHE A 82 17.25 -3.68 6.87
C PHE A 82 17.04 -4.08 8.34
N GLU A 83 17.84 -3.54 9.26
CA GLU A 83 17.76 -3.83 10.69
C GLU A 83 16.42 -3.34 11.26
N ALA A 84 16.02 -2.12 10.89
CA ALA A 84 14.73 -1.58 11.29
C ALA A 84 13.54 -2.39 10.72
N THR A 85 13.67 -2.91 9.50
CA THR A 85 12.65 -3.78 8.91
C THR A 85 12.58 -5.13 9.61
N GLN A 86 13.71 -5.70 10.03
CA GLN A 86 13.73 -6.95 10.80
C GLN A 86 13.02 -6.78 12.15
N ILE A 87 13.31 -5.71 12.88
CA ILE A 87 12.61 -5.37 14.13
C ILE A 87 11.11 -5.20 13.88
N ARG A 88 10.73 -4.48 12.80
CA ARG A 88 9.33 -4.29 12.41
C ARG A 88 8.61 -5.61 12.16
N ILE A 89 9.25 -6.57 11.47
CA ILE A 89 8.67 -7.90 11.21
C ILE A 89 8.53 -8.67 12.51
N MET A 90 9.54 -8.67 13.39
CA MET A 90 9.47 -9.34 14.69
C MET A 90 8.34 -8.77 15.56
N ALA A 91 8.24 -7.44 15.65
CA ALA A 91 7.15 -6.77 16.35
C ALA A 91 5.79 -7.11 15.72
N GLY A 92 5.72 -7.21 14.39
CA GLY A 92 4.54 -7.66 13.66
C GLY A 92 4.13 -9.10 14.03
N VAL A 93 5.09 -10.03 14.11
CA VAL A 93 4.84 -11.42 14.54
C VAL A 93 4.28 -11.44 15.96
N VAL A 94 4.88 -10.70 16.90
CA VAL A 94 4.39 -10.60 18.28
C VAL A 94 2.99 -9.98 18.31
N GLY A 95 2.77 -8.87 17.60
CA GLY A 95 1.48 -8.19 17.54
C GLY A 95 0.37 -9.06 16.95
N PHE A 96 0.63 -9.72 15.82
CA PHE A 96 -0.34 -10.65 15.22
C PHE A 96 -0.58 -11.86 16.11
N THR A 97 0.44 -12.38 16.81
CA THR A 97 0.28 -13.47 17.78
C THR A 97 -0.66 -13.06 18.91
N LEU A 98 -0.49 -11.86 19.47
CA LEU A 98 -1.37 -11.31 20.51
C LEU A 98 -2.81 -11.15 20.00
N VAL A 99 -2.99 -10.60 18.79
CA VAL A 99 -4.31 -10.46 18.16
C VAL A 99 -4.97 -11.83 17.97
N ILE A 100 -4.27 -12.79 17.37
CA ILE A 100 -4.81 -14.15 17.14
C ILE A 100 -5.20 -14.82 18.46
N THR A 101 -4.39 -14.62 19.51
CA THR A 101 -4.66 -15.13 20.86
C THR A 101 -5.90 -14.48 21.47
N LEU A 102 -6.01 -13.16 21.44
CA LEU A 102 -7.14 -12.42 22.01
C LEU A 102 -8.46 -12.77 21.32
N PHE A 103 -8.45 -12.94 19.99
CA PHE A 103 -9.62 -13.36 19.22
C PHE A 103 -9.82 -14.88 19.17
N LYS A 104 -8.96 -15.68 19.82
CA LYS A 104 -8.98 -17.15 19.86
C LYS A 104 -9.05 -17.82 18.47
N ARG A 105 -8.39 -17.23 17.46
CA ARG A 105 -8.48 -17.68 16.04
C ARG A 105 -7.41 -18.70 15.63
N TRP A 106 -6.76 -19.34 16.60
CA TRP A 106 -5.71 -20.33 16.36
C TRP A 106 -6.13 -21.49 15.43
N GLY A 107 -7.38 -21.96 15.55
CA GLY A 107 -7.90 -23.02 14.67
C GLY A 107 -7.94 -22.62 13.19
N HIS A 108 -8.26 -21.36 12.88
CA HIS A 108 -8.24 -20.84 11.51
C HIS A 108 -6.81 -20.70 10.98
N LEU A 109 -5.87 -20.24 11.82
CA LEU A 109 -4.46 -20.17 11.45
C LEU A 109 -3.91 -21.55 11.11
N LEU A 110 -4.10 -22.53 11.98
CA LEU A 110 -3.64 -23.91 11.79
C LEU A 110 -4.30 -24.57 10.56
N GLY A 111 -5.57 -24.25 10.28
CA GLY A 111 -6.24 -24.66 9.06
C GLY A 111 -5.60 -24.06 7.80
N ALA A 112 -5.29 -22.77 7.82
CA ALA A 112 -4.64 -22.08 6.70
C ALA A 112 -3.21 -22.60 6.42
N LEU A 113 -2.46 -22.94 7.47
CA LEU A 113 -1.11 -23.51 7.33
C LEU A 113 -1.10 -24.89 6.66
N LYS A 114 -2.21 -25.64 6.71
CA LYS A 114 -2.33 -26.95 6.06
C LYS A 114 -2.60 -26.85 4.55
N ASP A 115 -3.03 -25.69 4.05
CA ASP A 115 -3.19 -25.49 2.62
C ASP A 115 -1.83 -25.21 1.97
N LEU A 116 -1.16 -26.29 1.56
CA LEU A 116 0.17 -26.23 0.94
C LEU A 116 0.18 -25.37 -0.33
N LYS A 117 -0.93 -25.33 -1.07
CA LYS A 117 -1.02 -24.55 -2.31
C LYS A 117 -1.09 -23.05 -1.97
N ALA A 118 -1.95 -22.66 -1.03
CA ALA A 118 -2.03 -21.28 -0.56
C ALA A 118 -0.70 -20.84 0.08
N MET A 119 -0.07 -21.69 0.90
CA MET A 119 1.24 -21.41 1.50
C MET A 119 2.32 -21.22 0.46
N LYS A 120 2.37 -22.04 -0.60
CA LYS A 120 3.34 -21.85 -1.69
C LYS A 120 3.17 -20.50 -2.38
N PHE A 121 1.93 -20.09 -2.67
CA PHE A 121 1.67 -18.78 -3.27
C PHE A 121 1.97 -17.62 -2.31
N MET A 122 1.67 -17.76 -1.02
CA MET A 122 1.99 -16.75 -0.01
C MET A 122 3.49 -16.59 0.19
N THR A 123 4.25 -17.68 0.25
CA THR A 123 5.72 -17.64 0.37
C THR A 123 6.34 -17.03 -0.88
N LEU A 124 5.92 -17.45 -2.08
CA LEU A 124 6.41 -16.85 -3.32
C LEU A 124 6.08 -15.36 -3.40
N GLY A 125 4.84 -14.97 -3.07
CA GLY A 125 4.42 -13.56 -3.11
C GLY A 125 5.08 -12.68 -2.04
N SER A 126 5.31 -13.21 -0.84
CA SER A 126 6.02 -12.47 0.21
C SER A 126 7.53 -12.35 -0.07
N PHE A 127 8.11 -13.36 -0.71
CA PHE A 127 9.50 -13.33 -1.15
C PHE A 127 9.72 -12.37 -2.33
N THR A 128 8.89 -12.43 -3.37
CA THR A 128 9.06 -11.57 -4.54
C THR A 128 8.59 -10.13 -4.31
N GLY A 129 7.52 -9.94 -3.52
CA GLY A 129 6.97 -8.62 -3.23
C GLY A 129 7.78 -7.88 -2.16
N PRO A 130 7.46 -8.06 -0.86
CA PRO A 130 8.17 -7.39 0.22
C PRO A 130 9.67 -7.64 0.27
N PHE A 131 10.15 -8.88 0.18
CA PHE A 131 11.57 -9.14 0.39
C PHE A 131 12.43 -8.64 -0.78
N LEU A 132 12.25 -9.19 -1.98
CA LEU A 132 12.99 -8.75 -3.16
C LEU A 132 12.64 -7.33 -3.58
N GLY A 133 11.36 -6.96 -3.60
CA GLY A 133 10.92 -5.64 -4.03
C GLY A 133 11.44 -4.51 -3.14
N VAL A 134 11.37 -4.64 -1.81
CA VAL A 134 11.93 -3.63 -0.90
C VAL A 134 13.45 -3.62 -0.96
N SER A 135 14.10 -4.79 -1.05
CA SER A 135 15.56 -4.87 -1.17
C SER A 135 16.07 -4.19 -2.44
N PHE A 136 15.45 -4.47 -3.60
CA PHE A 136 15.82 -3.83 -4.86
C PHE A 136 15.47 -2.35 -4.89
N SER A 137 14.36 -1.95 -4.27
CA SER A 137 14.01 -0.54 -4.12
C SER A 137 15.05 0.22 -3.31
N LEU A 138 15.51 -0.35 -2.19
CA LEU A 138 16.53 0.27 -1.36
C LEU A 138 17.90 0.30 -2.08
N LEU A 139 18.24 -0.76 -2.81
CA LEU A 139 19.44 -0.83 -3.62
C LEU A 139 19.42 0.22 -4.75
N ALA A 140 18.26 0.47 -5.36
CA ALA A 140 18.08 1.53 -6.36
C ALA A 140 18.27 2.92 -5.75
N VAL A 141 17.74 3.16 -4.54
CA VAL A 141 17.96 4.43 -3.82
C VAL A 141 19.43 4.62 -3.42
N GLN A 142 20.18 3.54 -3.19
CA GLN A 142 21.61 3.61 -2.89
C GLN A 142 22.48 3.88 -4.13
N HIS A 143 22.06 3.47 -5.33
CA HIS A 143 22.87 3.54 -6.55
C HIS A 143 22.42 4.62 -7.55
N THR A 144 21.31 5.30 -7.27
CA THR A 144 20.69 6.31 -8.14
C THR A 144 20.13 7.44 -7.29
N ASP A 145 19.96 8.63 -7.88
CA ASP A 145 19.33 9.77 -7.22
C ASP A 145 17.96 9.39 -6.64
N THR A 146 17.71 9.83 -5.40
CA THR A 146 16.49 9.51 -4.64
C THR A 146 15.21 9.85 -5.42
N GLY A 147 15.23 10.94 -6.22
CA GLY A 147 14.12 11.34 -7.06
C GLY A 147 13.86 10.39 -8.23
N VAL A 148 14.91 9.89 -8.89
CA VAL A 148 14.78 8.90 -9.97
C VAL A 148 14.31 7.55 -9.42
N ALA A 149 14.85 7.12 -8.27
CA ALA A 149 14.38 5.89 -7.63
C ALA A 149 12.90 5.98 -7.22
N ALA A 150 12.49 7.11 -6.64
CA ALA A 150 11.11 7.30 -6.20
C ALA A 150 10.11 7.45 -7.35
N THR A 151 10.48 8.09 -8.48
CA THR A 151 9.63 8.13 -9.68
C THR A 151 9.43 6.74 -10.27
N LEU A 152 10.47 5.89 -10.28
CA LEU A 152 10.34 4.48 -10.68
C LEU A 152 9.39 3.72 -9.75
N MET A 153 9.48 3.95 -8.44
CA MET A 153 8.56 3.34 -7.47
C MET A 153 7.12 3.85 -7.64
N ALA A 154 6.94 5.11 -8.01
CA ALA A 154 5.65 5.71 -8.29
C ALA A 154 4.96 5.16 -9.55
N LEU A 155 5.71 4.50 -10.44
CA LEU A 155 5.19 3.83 -11.63
C LEU A 155 4.47 2.52 -11.31
N THR A 156 4.52 2.04 -10.05
CA THR A 156 3.86 0.80 -9.60
C THR A 156 2.40 0.67 -10.06
N PRO A 157 1.53 1.69 -9.95
CA PRO A 157 0.14 1.60 -10.41
C PRO A 157 0.03 1.34 -11.91
N VAL A 158 0.94 1.89 -12.73
CA VAL A 158 1.00 1.64 -14.17
C VAL A 158 1.55 0.25 -14.47
N MET A 159 2.60 -0.19 -13.78
CA MET A 159 3.17 -1.53 -13.98
C MET A 159 2.23 -2.66 -13.55
N ILE A 160 1.22 -2.38 -12.73
CA ILE A 160 0.15 -3.32 -12.39
C ILE A 160 -0.85 -3.53 -13.53
N ILE A 161 -0.96 -2.59 -14.48
CA ILE A 161 -1.94 -2.62 -15.57
C ILE A 161 -1.68 -3.80 -16.53
N PRO A 162 -0.47 -4.03 -17.08
CA PRO A 162 -0.25 -5.14 -18.02
C PRO A 162 -0.55 -6.53 -17.43
N PRO A 163 -0.10 -6.89 -16.21
CA PRO A 163 -0.49 -8.14 -15.56
C PRO A 163 -2.00 -8.28 -15.38
N ALA A 164 -2.71 -7.19 -15.07
CA ALA A 164 -4.17 -7.23 -14.94
C ALA A 164 -4.87 -7.55 -16.27
N ILE A 165 -4.35 -7.09 -17.40
CA ILE A 165 -4.85 -7.47 -18.74
C ILE A 165 -4.52 -8.93 -19.03
N LEU A 166 -3.26 -9.32 -18.85
CA LEU A 166 -2.74 -10.58 -19.36
C LEU A 166 -3.22 -11.78 -18.54
N LEU A 167 -3.22 -11.65 -17.20
CA LEU A 167 -3.57 -12.72 -16.27
C LEU A 167 -5.05 -12.70 -15.90
N ASN A 168 -5.60 -11.52 -15.57
CA ASN A 168 -6.98 -11.39 -15.10
C ASN A 168 -7.98 -11.10 -16.24
N LYS A 169 -7.50 -10.85 -17.48
CA LYS A 169 -8.33 -10.52 -18.64
C LYS A 169 -9.29 -9.35 -18.39
N GLU A 170 -8.89 -8.42 -17.50
CA GLU A 170 -9.68 -7.23 -17.19
C GLU A 170 -9.72 -6.30 -18.41
N ARG A 171 -10.90 -5.77 -18.74
CA ARG A 171 -11.04 -4.72 -19.75
C ARG A 171 -10.75 -3.37 -19.12
N ILE A 172 -9.58 -2.82 -19.41
CA ILE A 172 -9.18 -1.50 -18.93
C ILE A 172 -10.02 -0.43 -19.60
N LYS A 173 -10.57 0.48 -18.78
CA LYS A 173 -11.22 1.69 -19.27
C LYS A 173 -10.18 2.78 -19.48
N ILE A 174 -10.36 3.64 -20.49
CA ILE A 174 -9.46 4.77 -20.79
C ILE A 174 -9.24 5.67 -19.56
N ILE A 175 -10.26 5.81 -18.71
CA ILE A 175 -10.20 6.58 -17.46
C ILE A 175 -9.16 6.00 -16.47
N GLU A 176 -8.92 4.69 -16.47
CA GLU A 176 -7.89 4.06 -15.63
C GLU A 176 -6.48 4.43 -16.10
N ILE A 177 -6.29 4.52 -17.42
CA ILE A 177 -5.03 4.96 -18.02
C ILE A 177 -4.78 6.44 -17.69
N ILE A 178 -5.80 7.28 -17.87
CA ILE A 178 -5.73 8.71 -17.55
C ILE A 178 -5.43 8.91 -16.05
N GLY A 179 -6.15 8.24 -15.17
CA GLY A 179 -5.95 8.35 -13.73
C GLY A 179 -4.56 7.88 -13.30
N ALA A 180 -4.02 6.83 -13.93
CA ALA A 180 -2.66 6.39 -13.67
C ALA A 180 -1.60 7.41 -14.13
N ILE A 181 -1.77 8.03 -15.30
CA ILE A 181 -0.90 9.10 -15.80
C ILE A 181 -0.96 10.32 -14.85
N VAL A 182 -2.16 10.73 -14.43
CA VAL A 182 -2.34 11.83 -13.47
C VAL A 182 -1.64 11.50 -12.14
N SER A 183 -1.76 10.27 -11.65
CA SER A 183 -1.10 9.83 -10.43
C SER A 183 0.42 9.94 -10.52
N ILE A 184 1.02 9.55 -11.65
CA ILE A 184 2.47 9.70 -11.89
C ILE A 184 2.86 11.18 -11.90
N GLY A 185 2.09 12.02 -12.59
CA GLY A 185 2.35 13.47 -12.64
C GLY A 185 2.38 14.11 -11.26
N GLY A 186 1.47 13.69 -10.36
CA GLY A 186 1.48 14.13 -8.97
C GLY A 186 2.74 13.72 -8.20
N VAL A 187 3.29 12.53 -8.46
CA VAL A 187 4.54 12.12 -7.81
C VAL A 187 5.76 12.83 -8.40
N ILE A 188 5.77 13.13 -9.70
CA ILE A 188 6.85 13.94 -10.30
C ILE A 188 6.91 15.33 -9.65
N LEU A 189 5.76 15.97 -9.40
CA LEU A 189 5.66 17.25 -8.71
C LEU A 189 6.16 17.22 -7.26
N PHE A 190 6.20 16.04 -6.63
CA PHE A 190 6.75 15.89 -5.28
C PHE A 190 8.28 16.03 -5.25
N PHE A 191 8.95 15.90 -6.41
CA PHE A 191 10.41 15.96 -6.55
C PHE A 191 10.92 17.24 -7.22
N LEU A 192 10.02 18.17 -7.55
CA LEU A 192 10.31 19.53 -8.05
C LEU A 192 10.24 20.54 -6.92
#